data_AF-A0A2S1WQC7-F1
#
_entry.id   AF-A0A2S1WQC7-F1
#
_cell.length_a   1.000
_cell.length_b   1.000
_cell.length_c   1.000
_cell.angle_alpha   90.00
_cell.angle_beta   90.00
_cell.angle_gamma   90.00
#
_symmetry.space_group_name_H-M   'P 1'
#
loop_
_entity.id
_entity.type
_entity.pdbx_description
1 polymer ?
#
loop_
_entity_poly.entity_id
_entity_poly.type
_entity_poly.pdbx_seq_one_letter_code
_entity_poly.pdbx_strand_id
1 'polypeptide(L)'
;TLFLDSQADVVLAFGTDGQISGYDLLLLKDDKGLWPPYHVAPVVRQDTLDKVAAIRQLNRIAPLLTDSVMQALNWKVDGPDKV
;
A
#
# COMPACT_ATOMS: atom_id res chain seq x y z
N THR A 1 -9.21 -18.30 5.02
CA THR A 1 -7.95 -18.53 4.24
C THR A 1 -7.09 -19.41 5.11
N LEU A 2 -6.17 -20.21 4.54
CA LEU A 2 -5.34 -21.13 5.36
C LEU A 2 -4.76 -20.47 6.62
N PHE A 3 -4.28 -19.23 6.50
CA PHE A 3 -3.80 -18.45 7.62
C PHE A 3 -4.87 -18.13 8.68
N LEU A 4 -6.02 -17.59 8.27
CA LEU A 4 -7.13 -17.27 9.19
C LEU A 4 -7.81 -18.52 9.78
N ASP A 5 -7.72 -19.65 9.07
CA ASP A 5 -8.25 -20.94 9.49
C ASP A 5 -7.22 -21.74 10.31
N SER A 6 -6.12 -21.10 10.73
CA SER A 6 -5.03 -21.68 11.53
C SER A 6 -4.34 -22.91 10.90
N GLN A 7 -4.36 -22.99 9.58
CA GLN A 7 -3.64 -23.99 8.77
C GLN A 7 -2.25 -23.49 8.32
N ALA A 8 -1.92 -22.22 8.56
CA ALA A 8 -0.59 -21.65 8.34
C ALA A 8 -0.31 -20.52 9.35
N ASP A 9 0.92 -20.45 9.89
CA ASP A 9 1.34 -19.43 10.86
C ASP A 9 1.95 -18.18 10.21
N VAL A 10 2.39 -18.29 8.95
CA VAL A 10 3.05 -17.21 8.19
C VAL A 10 2.60 -17.30 6.73
N VAL A 11 2.37 -16.14 6.12
CA VAL A 11 2.00 -16.01 4.71
C VAL A 11 2.79 -14.90 4.03
N LEU A 12 2.85 -14.98 2.70
CA LEU A 12 3.37 -13.90 1.87
C LEU A 12 2.34 -12.76 1.83
N ALA A 13 2.81 -11.54 2.04
CA ALA A 13 2.02 -10.31 1.96
C ALA A 13 2.88 -9.18 1.40
N PHE A 14 2.23 -8.12 0.91
CA PHE A 14 2.86 -6.84 0.60
C PHE A 14 2.67 -5.86 1.76
N GLY A 15 3.64 -4.95 1.95
CA GLY A 15 3.63 -4.03 3.10
C GLY A 15 2.41 -3.11 3.19
N THR A 16 1.65 -2.95 2.11
CA THR A 16 0.44 -2.11 2.05
C THR A 16 -0.86 -2.90 2.01
N ASP A 17 -0.83 -4.23 2.14
CA ASP A 17 -2.03 -5.09 2.10
C ASP A 17 -3.03 -4.70 3.20
N GLY A 18 -4.30 -4.51 2.82
CA GLY A 18 -5.33 -4.03 3.74
C GLY A 18 -5.63 -5.01 4.87
N GLN A 19 -5.43 -6.31 4.64
CA GLN A 19 -5.65 -7.37 5.62
C GLN A 19 -4.72 -7.23 6.83
N ILE A 20 -3.57 -6.56 6.69
CA ILE A 20 -2.66 -6.29 7.80
C ILE A 20 -3.38 -5.45 8.86
N SER A 21 -3.97 -4.33 8.45
CA SER A 21 -4.75 -3.48 9.37
C SER A 21 -6.11 -4.11 9.72
N GLY A 22 -6.75 -4.80 8.79
CA GLY A 22 -8.11 -5.34 8.97
C GLY A 22 -8.19 -6.49 9.98
N TYR A 23 -7.13 -7.31 10.07
CA TYR A 23 -7.06 -8.45 10.99
C TYR A 23 -6.00 -8.29 12.09
N ASP A 24 -5.44 -7.08 12.24
CA ASP A 24 -4.39 -6.77 13.22
C ASP A 24 -3.18 -7.73 13.13
N LEU A 25 -2.65 -7.88 11.92
CA LEU A 25 -1.54 -8.79 11.64
C LEU A 25 -0.20 -8.12 11.87
N LEU A 26 0.78 -8.92 12.32
CA LEU A 26 2.17 -8.47 12.44
C LEU A 26 2.87 -8.52 11.07
N LEU A 27 3.34 -7.37 10.58
CA LEU A 27 4.22 -7.31 9.42
C LEU A 27 5.68 -7.49 9.85
N LEU A 28 6.34 -8.53 9.31
CA LEU A 28 7.76 -8.78 9.59
C LEU A 28 8.65 -7.81 8.82
N LYS A 29 9.75 -7.38 9.46
CA LYS A 29 10.75 -6.50 8.85
C LYS A 29 11.69 -7.31 7.95
N ASP A 30 11.88 -6.86 6.72
CA ASP A 30 12.98 -7.32 5.86
C ASP A 30 14.29 -6.65 6.29
N ASP A 31 14.97 -7.26 7.24
CA ASP A 31 16.20 -6.74 7.86
C ASP A 31 17.46 -6.96 7.00
N LYS A 32 17.40 -7.91 6.05
CA LYS A 32 18.50 -8.23 5.13
C LYS A 32 18.35 -7.59 3.76
N GLY A 33 17.24 -6.91 3.50
CA GLY A 33 16.99 -6.20 2.24
C GLY A 33 16.92 -7.16 1.06
N LEU A 34 16.24 -8.30 1.24
CA LEU A 34 15.96 -9.23 0.14
C LEU A 34 15.13 -8.55 -0.95
N TRP A 35 14.18 -7.70 -0.56
CA TRP A 35 13.28 -6.99 -1.46
C TRP A 35 13.75 -5.55 -1.70
N PRO A 36 13.75 -5.08 -2.95
CA PRO A 36 14.00 -3.67 -3.22
C PRO A 36 12.85 -2.80 -2.69
N PRO A 37 13.10 -1.52 -2.39
CA PRO A 37 12.04 -0.61 -1.97
C PRO A 37 11.10 -0.27 -3.14
N TYR A 38 9.79 -0.37 -2.90
CA TYR A 38 8.74 -0.04 -3.87
C TYR A 38 7.97 1.21 -3.45
N HIS A 39 8.55 2.40 -3.67
CA HIS A 39 7.88 3.66 -3.36
C HIS A 39 6.86 4.06 -4.43
N VAL A 40 5.68 4.47 -4.00
CA VAL A 40 4.66 5.01 -4.90
C VAL A 40 5.07 6.41 -5.37
N ALA A 41 4.98 6.65 -6.68
CA ALA A 41 5.23 7.96 -7.27
C ALA A 41 4.28 8.21 -8.46
N PRO A 42 3.70 9.40 -8.58
CA PRO A 42 2.95 9.77 -9.77
C PRO A 42 3.91 9.94 -10.96
N VAL A 43 3.63 9.24 -12.06
CA VAL A 43 4.38 9.38 -13.32
C VAL A 43 3.44 9.96 -14.37
N VAL A 44 3.84 11.09 -14.97
CA VAL A 44 3.00 11.87 -15.91
C VAL A 44 3.82 12.17 -17.15
N ARG A 45 3.19 12.09 -18.33
CA ARG A 45 3.84 12.52 -19.58
C ARG A 45 4.13 14.02 -19.55
N GLN A 46 5.31 14.40 -20.02
CA GLN A 46 5.79 15.79 -19.97
C GLN A 46 4.85 16.77 -20.69
N ASP A 47 4.40 16.40 -21.89
CA ASP A 47 3.50 17.22 -22.72
C ASP A 47 2.17 17.58 -22.02
N THR A 48 1.70 16.67 -21.18
CA THR A 48 0.47 16.82 -20.40
C THR A 48 0.72 17.71 -19.19
N LEU A 49 1.86 17.53 -18.52
CA LEU A 49 2.26 18.35 -17.38
C LEU A 49 2.49 19.82 -17.76
N ASP A 50 2.99 20.07 -18.98
CA ASP A 50 3.20 21.42 -19.50
C ASP A 50 1.87 22.14 -19.81
N LYS A 51 0.87 21.40 -20.32
CA LYS A 51 -0.47 21.94 -20.60
C LYS A 51 -1.31 22.12 -19.32
N VAL A 52 -1.10 21.25 -18.32
CA VAL A 52 -1.91 21.23 -17.09
C VAL A 52 -0.98 21.24 -15.87
N ALA A 53 -0.41 22.41 -15.59
CA ALA A 53 0.53 22.59 -14.48
C ALA A 53 -0.04 22.21 -13.10
N ALA A 54 -1.37 22.22 -12.93
CA ALA A 54 -2.04 21.80 -11.70
C ALA A 54 -1.77 20.32 -11.33
N ILE A 55 -1.40 19.47 -12.28
CA ILE A 55 -1.06 18.06 -12.00
C ILE A 55 0.14 17.94 -11.05
N ARG A 56 1.04 18.94 -11.01
CA ARG A 56 2.17 18.98 -10.06
C ARG A 56 1.72 18.89 -8.60
N GLN A 57 0.46 19.24 -8.30
CA GLN A 57 -0.10 19.14 -6.96
C GLN A 57 -0.15 17.69 -6.43
N LEU A 58 -0.13 16.67 -7.31
CA LEU A 58 -0.08 15.25 -6.91
C LEU A 58 1.15 14.92 -6.04
N ASN A 59 2.27 15.65 -6.20
CA ASN A 59 3.45 15.46 -5.37
C ASN A 59 3.20 15.76 -3.88
N ARG A 60 2.15 16.53 -3.55
CA ARG A 60 1.77 16.78 -2.16
C ARG A 60 1.15 15.55 -1.49
N ILE A 61 0.64 14.60 -2.28
CA ILE A 61 -0.02 13.40 -1.78
C ILE A 61 1.00 12.32 -1.42
N ALA A 62 2.10 12.22 -2.18
CA ALA A 62 3.13 11.19 -1.98
C ALA A 62 3.60 11.01 -0.52
N PRO A 63 3.97 12.06 0.24
CA PRO A 63 4.39 11.89 1.64
C PRO A 63 3.25 11.49 2.60
N LEU A 64 1.98 11.63 2.19
CA LEU A 64 0.81 11.26 2.99
C LEU A 64 0.46 9.77 2.85
N LEU A 65 0.94 9.10 1.80
CA LEU A 65 0.70 7.68 1.53
C LEU A 65 1.72 6.81 2.27
N THR A 66 1.71 6.88 3.60
CA THR A 66 2.48 5.96 4.45
C THR A 66 1.91 4.54 4.36
N ASP A 67 2.69 3.53 4.76
CA ASP A 67 2.23 2.13 4.75
C ASP A 67 0.93 1.95 5.52
N SER A 68 0.83 2.53 6.73
CA SER A 68 -0.38 2.48 7.56
C SER A 68 -1.61 3.13 6.89
N VAL A 69 -1.42 4.28 6.24
CA VAL A 69 -2.49 4.96 5.50
C VAL A 69 -2.92 4.11 4.32
N MET A 70 -1.96 3.54 3.57
CA MET A 70 -2.26 2.66 2.42
C MET A 70 -2.97 1.38 2.84
N GLN A 71 -2.55 0.73 3.93
CA GLN A 71 -3.24 -0.43 4.49
C GLN A 71 -4.70 -0.09 4.84
N ALA A 72 -4.94 1.04 5.51
CA ALA A 72 -6.29 1.48 5.86
C ALA A 72 -7.14 1.81 4.62
N LEU A 73 -6.56 2.42 3.59
CA LEU A 73 -7.24 2.69 2.32
C LEU A 73 -7.56 1.40 1.56
N ASN A 74 -6.62 0.48 1.47
CA ASN A 74 -6.82 -0.82 0.82
C ASN A 74 -7.86 -1.66 1.57
N TRP A 75 -7.90 -1.61 2.90
CA TRP A 75 -8.91 -2.32 3.69
C TRP A 75 -10.35 -1.87 3.39
N LYS A 76 -10.57 -0.59 3.06
CA LYS A 76 -11.90 -0.11 2.66
C LYS A 76 -12.42 -0.76 1.38
N VAL A 77 -11.52 -1.29 0.54
CA VAL A 77 -11.85 -1.97 -0.71
C VAL A 77 -11.79 -3.50 -0.54
N ASP A 78 -10.89 -4.00 0.29
CA ASP A 78 -10.65 -5.42 0.46
C ASP A 78 -11.47 -6.08 1.56
N GLY A 79 -11.84 -5.31 2.59
CA GLY A 79 -12.53 -5.75 3.80
C GLY A 79 -13.98 -6.17 3.56
N PRO A 80 -14.72 -6.59 4.58
CA PRO A 80 -16.11 -7.02 4.42
C PRO A 80 -17.07 -5.86 4.08
N ASP A 81 -16.75 -4.65 4.55
CA ASP A 81 -17.57 -3.44 4.37
C ASP A 81 -17.21 -2.67 3.10
N LYS A 82 -16.94 -3.39 2.00
CA LYS A 82 -16.46 -2.81 0.73
C LYS A 82 -17.41 -1.71 0.26
N VAL A 83 -16.82 -0.57 -0.12
CA VAL A 83 -17.50 0.50 -0.88
C VAL A 83 -17.46 0.20 -2.36
#